data_AF-A0A2V7U9R3-F1
#
_entry.id   AF-A0A2V7U9R3-F1
#
_cell.length_a   1.000
_cell.length_b   1.000
_cell.length_c   1.000
_cell.angle_alpha   90.00
_cell.angle_beta   90.00
_cell.angle_gamma   90.00
#
_symmetry.space_group_name_H-M   'P 1'
#
loop_
_entity.id
_entity.type
_entity.pdbx_description
1 polymer ?
#
loop_
_entity_poly.entity_id
_entity_poly.type
_entity_poly.pdbx_seq_one_letter_code
_entity_poly.pdbx_strand_id
1 'polypeptide(L)' 'MDARGEGAALPVPQQVTKGEFDEDGITWSPDGAEIFFASNREKEPYYLEPDRDLYALPAGGGEMRRVADIDGPIGEFA' A
#
# COMPACT_ATOMS: atom_id res chain seq x y z
N MET A 1 -17.88 -37.41 -17.58
CA MET A 1 -19.23 -36.86 -17.33
C MET A 1 -19.31 -36.51 -15.85
N ASP A 2 -18.44 -35.65 -15.35
CA ASP A 2 -18.46 -34.18 -15.41
C ASP A 2 -19.55 -33.59 -14.50
N ALA A 3 -19.11 -33.07 -13.36
CA ALA A 3 -19.73 -31.96 -12.66
C ALA A 3 -18.59 -31.12 -12.07
N ARG A 4 -17.89 -30.38 -12.94
CA ARG A 4 -17.03 -29.27 -12.51
C ARG A 4 -17.99 -28.24 -11.93
N GLY A 5 -17.82 -27.93 -10.65
CA GLY A 5 -18.63 -26.94 -9.95
C GLY A 5 -18.69 -25.63 -10.73
N GLU A 6 -19.90 -25.10 -10.88
CA GLU A 6 -20.17 -23.81 -11.52
C GLU A 6 -19.33 -22.70 -10.86
N GLY A 7 -18.76 -21.85 -11.70
CA GLY A 7 -17.73 -20.88 -11.33
C GLY A 7 -18.16 -19.91 -10.24
N ALA A 8 -17.47 -19.94 -9.10
CA ALA A 8 -17.54 -18.87 -8.11
C ALA A 8 -17.10 -17.56 -8.76
N ALA A 9 -17.90 -16.50 -8.58
CA ALA A 9 -17.51 -15.16 -9.02
C ALA A 9 -16.18 -14.78 -8.37
N LEU A 10 -15.25 -14.23 -9.18
CA LEU A 10 -13.98 -13.72 -8.68
C LEU A 10 -14.24 -12.58 -7.68
N PRO A 11 -13.36 -12.39 -6.68
CA PRO A 11 -13.46 -11.25 -5.79
C PRO A 11 -13.36 -9.94 -6.59
N VAL A 12 -14.15 -8.95 -6.19
CA VAL A 12 -14.09 -7.61 -6.79
C VAL A 12 -12.87 -6.89 -6.19
N PRO A 13 -11.97 -6.31 -7.02
CA PRO A 13 -10.86 -5.52 -6.51
C PRO A 13 -11.34 -4.35 -5.65
N GLN A 14 -10.71 -4.16 -4.49
CA GLN A 14 -11.02 -3.06 -3.58
C GLN A 14 -9.90 -2.04 -3.58
N GLN A 15 -10.24 -0.77 -3.83
CA GLN A 15 -9.32 0.35 -3.63
C GLN A 15 -9.25 0.69 -2.13
N VAL A 16 -8.05 0.60 -1.56
CA VAL A 16 -7.81 0.85 -0.12
C VAL A 16 -7.03 2.14 0.16
N THR A 17 -6.37 2.71 -0.84
CA THR A 17 -5.69 4.01 -0.78
C THR A 17 -6.47 5.08 -1.55
N LYS A 18 -6.24 6.35 -1.20
CA LYS A 18 -6.87 7.52 -1.82
C LYS A 18 -5.86 8.67 -1.85
N GLY A 19 -6.04 9.60 -2.77
CA GLY A 19 -5.22 10.81 -2.87
C GLY A 19 -4.53 10.92 -4.22
N GLU A 20 -3.60 11.86 -4.30
CA GLU A 20 -2.83 12.20 -5.51
C GLU A 20 -1.44 11.58 -5.56
N PHE A 21 -1.05 10.82 -4.52
CA PHE A 21 0.29 10.25 -4.35
C PHE A 21 0.35 8.80 -4.83
N ASP A 22 1.54 8.38 -5.26
CA ASP A 22 1.85 7.00 -5.60
C ASP A 22 2.34 6.20 -4.39
N GLU A 23 2.16 4.88 -4.48
CA GLU A 23 2.53 3.94 -3.44
C GLU A 23 3.45 2.86 -4.03
N ASP A 24 4.62 2.69 -3.43
CA ASP A 24 5.66 1.74 -3.87
C ASP A 24 6.00 0.73 -2.76
N GLY A 25 6.72 -0.34 -3.11
CA GLY A 25 7.24 -1.30 -2.12
C GLY A 25 6.13 -2.01 -1.32
N ILE A 26 5.00 -2.32 -1.96
CA ILE A 26 3.82 -2.84 -1.28
C ILE A 26 4.08 -4.25 -0.72
N THR A 27 3.85 -4.44 0.58
CA THR A 27 3.91 -5.75 1.23
C THR A 27 2.79 -5.95 2.25
N TRP A 28 2.42 -7.19 2.49
CA TRP A 28 1.39 -7.58 3.45
C TRP A 28 2.01 -7.92 4.79
N SER A 29 1.31 -7.59 5.89
CA SER A 29 1.64 -8.19 7.18
C SER A 29 1.46 -9.72 7.10
N PRO A 30 2.25 -10.52 7.84
CA PRO A 30 2.13 -11.99 7.80
C PRO A 30 0.76 -12.53 8.22
N ASP A 31 0.03 -11.79 9.04
CA ASP A 31 -1.34 -12.11 9.47
C ASP A 31 -2.43 -11.57 8.52
N GLY A 32 -2.04 -10.84 7.47
CA GLY A 32 -2.92 -10.26 6.47
C GLY A 32 -3.77 -9.07 6.95
N ALA A 33 -3.50 -8.54 8.15
CA ALA A 33 -4.27 -7.46 8.75
C ALA A 33 -3.93 -6.07 8.18
N GLU A 34 -2.67 -5.85 7.79
CA GLU A 34 -2.16 -4.57 7.33
C GLU A 34 -1.43 -4.70 5.98
N ILE A 35 -1.42 -3.59 5.24
CA ILE A 35 -0.62 -3.38 4.04
C ILE A 35 0.38 -2.26 4.32
N PHE A 36 1.66 -2.51 4.06
CA PHE A 36 2.75 -1.56 4.17
C PHE A 36 3.19 -1.10 2.78
N PHE A 37 3.55 0.18 2.64
CA PHE A 37 3.99 0.78 1.38
C PHE A 37 4.82 2.05 1.67
N ALA A 38 5.75 2.39 0.78
CA ALA A 38 6.48 3.65 0.81
C ALA A 38 5.76 4.71 -0.03
N SER A 39 5.67 5.94 0.47
CA SER A 39 4.98 7.04 -0.20
C SER A 39 5.71 8.36 0.01
N ASN A 40 5.79 9.19 -1.04
CA ASN A 40 6.14 10.60 -0.89
C ASN A 40 4.84 11.42 -0.89
N ARG A 41 4.55 12.07 0.24
CA ARG A 41 3.32 12.86 0.45
C ARG A 41 3.52 14.36 0.17
N GLU A 42 4.65 14.72 -0.44
CA GLU A 42 4.91 16.07 -0.89
C GLU A 42 4.31 16.31 -2.27
N LYS A 43 3.62 17.44 -2.43
CA LYS A 43 2.90 17.77 -3.66
C LYS A 43 3.83 18.17 -4.82
N GLU A 44 4.96 18.78 -4.49
CA GLU A 44 5.94 19.27 -5.47
C GLU A 44 7.35 18.73 -5.13
N PRO A 45 7.53 17.39 -5.13
CA PRO A 45 8.73 16.76 -4.60
C PRO A 45 10.00 17.10 -5.40
N TYR A 46 9.86 17.59 -6.63
CA TYR A 46 10.97 17.97 -7.51
C TYR A 46 11.82 19.16 -7.00
N TYR A 47 11.31 19.94 -6.03
CA TYR A 47 12.04 21.05 -5.41
C TYR A 47 12.67 20.68 -4.06
N LEU A 48 12.46 19.46 -3.60
CA LEU A 48 12.91 18.98 -2.29
C LEU A 48 13.96 17.88 -2.44
N GLU A 49 14.61 17.56 -1.33
CA GLU A 49 15.47 16.38 -1.28
C GLU A 49 14.60 15.11 -1.48
N PRO A 50 15.11 14.09 -2.18
CA PRO A 50 14.37 12.85 -2.39
C PRO A 50 13.98 12.22 -1.05
N ASP A 51 12.70 11.97 -0.89
CA ASP A 51 12.16 11.43 0.35
C ASP A 51 10.99 10.48 0.09
N ARG A 52 10.84 9.49 0.97
CA ARG A 52 9.71 8.55 1.04
C ARG A 52 9.61 8.02 2.46
N ASP A 53 8.43 8.12 3.03
CA ASP A 53 8.10 7.59 4.35
C ASP A 53 7.46 6.20 4.23
N LEU A 54 7.55 5.40 5.30
CA LEU A 54 6.84 4.13 5.41
C LEU A 54 5.44 4.36 5.97
N TYR A 55 4.42 3.88 5.28
CA TYR A 55 3.03 3.92 5.71
C TYR A 55 2.45 2.51 5.89
N ALA A 56 1.41 2.41 6.70
CA ALA A 56 0.59 1.21 6.87
C ALA A 56 -0.91 1.57 6.88
N LEU A 57 -1.75 0.67 6.36
CA LEU A 57 -3.21 0.78 6.49
C LEU A 57 -3.86 -0.61 6.69
N PRO A 58 -5.08 -0.69 7.25
CA PRO A 58 -5.81 -1.95 7.37
C PRO A 58 -6.16 -2.53 6.00
N ALA A 59 -5.98 -3.84 5.81
CA ALA A 59 -6.25 -4.51 4.53
C ALA A 59 -7.69 -4.36 4.02
N GLY A 60 -8.66 -4.19 4.92
CA GLY A 60 -10.06 -3.91 4.59
C GLY A 60 -10.34 -2.46 4.16
N GLY A 61 -9.31 -1.62 4.09
CA GLY A 61 -9.43 -0.17 3.97
C GLY A 61 -9.61 0.50 5.33
N GLY A 62 -9.33 1.80 5.38
CA GLY A 62 -9.39 2.60 6.60
C GLY A 62 -8.45 3.78 6.54
N GLU A 63 -8.20 4.38 7.70
CA GLU A 63 -7.18 5.43 7.81
C GLU A 63 -5.78 4.80 7.79
N MET A 64 -4.92 5.36 6.95
CA MET A 64 -3.50 5.03 6.93
C MET A 64 -2.75 5.80 8.02
N ARG A 65 -1.64 5.24 8.49
CA ARG A 65 -0.73 5.88 9.43
C ARG A 65 0.70 5.84 8.89
N ARG A 66 1.50 6.84 9.24
CA ARG A 66 2.94 6.78 9.05
C ARG A 66 3.56 5.89 10.12
N VAL A 67 4.43 4.97 9.69
CA VAL A 67 5.11 3.97 10.52
C VAL A 67 6.50 4.47 10.90
N ALA A 68 7.23 4.99 9.91
CA ALA A 68 8.59 5.48 10.06
C ALA A 68 8.82 6.64 9.10
N ASP A 69 9.70 7.54 9.54
CA ASP A 69 10.15 8.77 8.91
C ASP A 69 11.62 8.91 9.30
N ILE A 70 12.50 9.06 8.31
CA ILE A 70 13.94 9.20 8.49
C ILE A 70 14.43 10.34 7.59
N ASP A 71 15.63 10.86 7.86
CA ASP A 71 16.27 11.80 6.95
C ASP A 71 16.69 11.07 5.65
N GLY A 72 15.80 11.06 4.67
CA GLY A 72 15.98 10.45 3.34
C GLY A 72 15.02 9.29 3.06
N PRO A 73 15.10 8.67 1.87
CA PRO A 73 14.06 7.78 1.40
C PRO A 73 14.10 6.40 2.04
N ILE A 74 12.96 5.94 2.54
CA ILE A 74 12.69 4.52 2.77
C ILE A 74 12.35 3.88 1.42
N GLY A 75 13.27 3.04 0.93
CA GLY A 75 13.18 2.35 -0.35
C GLY A 75 12.51 0.97 -0.27
N GLU A 76 13.19 -0.06 -0.77
CA GLU A 76 12.69 -1.44 -0.76
C GLU A 76 12.68 -2.02 0.67
N PHE A 77 11.56 -2.59 1.09
CA PHE A 77 11.40 -3.32 2.34
C PHE A 77 10.48 -4.52 2.11
N ALA A 78 10.99 -5.74 2.30
CA ALA A 78 10.28 -7.01 2.47
C ALA A 78 11.29 -8.15 2.52
#